data_AF-A0A3P1WW64-F1
#
_entry.id   AF-A0A3P1WW64-F1
#
_cell.length_a   1.000
_cell.length_b   1.000
_cell.length_c   1.000
_cell.angle_alpha   90.00
_cell.angle_beta   90.00
_cell.angle_gamma   90.00
#
_symmetry.space_group_name_H-M   'P 1'
#
loop_
_entity.id
_entity.type
_entity.pdbx_description
1 polymer ?
#
loop_
_entity_poly.entity_id
_entity_poly.type
_entity_poly.pdbx_seq_one_letter_code
_entity_poly.pdbx_strand_id
1 'polypeptide(L)'
;MKIDEFRKVKSEELSKSLADRVDEGRLTSVQAQALQDALIQERELLKSLRGSSEILGERAADVLMRGRGEISLFGNEARPGAGHLDRVGVTLDPPSITVYEAKGGSGRLGSAQVNGVPHQQGTGPYLEKLMTRNPRFVQALADLIESKGDEAAGLAQALREGKIGLNYDLVQAHPDGDIGLSRFVMDPAPKLPEIPHDC
;
A
#
# COMPACT_ATOMS: atom_id res chain seq x y z
N MET A 1 16.81 6.88 -16.42
CA MET A 1 17.49 7.51 -15.28
C MET A 1 17.23 6.66 -14.05
N LYS A 2 18.25 5.95 -13.57
CA LYS A 2 18.10 4.89 -12.56
C LYS A 2 18.33 5.47 -11.16
N ILE A 3 17.71 4.88 -10.14
CA ILE A 3 17.74 5.31 -8.73
C ILE A 3 19.17 5.55 -8.20
N ASP A 4 20.17 4.85 -8.74
CA ASP A 4 21.58 5.02 -8.37
C ASP A 4 22.20 6.36 -8.78
N GLU A 5 21.78 6.97 -9.91
CA GLU A 5 22.28 8.30 -10.30
C GLU A 5 21.83 9.37 -9.31
N PHE A 6 20.58 9.30 -8.86
CA PHE A 6 20.03 10.23 -7.87
C PHE A 6 20.69 10.10 -6.49
N ARG A 7 21.07 8.88 -6.11
CA ARG A 7 21.75 8.59 -4.85
C ARG A 7 23.19 9.12 -4.84
N LYS A 8 23.87 9.01 -5.98
CA LYS A 8 25.26 9.46 -6.17
C LYS A 8 25.36 10.99 -6.16
N VAL A 9 24.47 11.68 -6.88
CA VAL A 9 24.43 13.15 -6.94
C VAL A 9 24.22 13.78 -5.56
N LYS A 10 23.28 13.27 -4.75
CA LYS A 10 23.05 13.77 -3.38
C LYS A 10 24.17 13.46 -2.39
N SER A 11 24.92 12.38 -2.63
CA SER A 11 26.10 12.07 -1.82
C SER A 11 27.24 13.02 -2.15
N GLU A 12 27.45 13.33 -3.43
CA GLU A 12 28.49 14.25 -3.89
C GLU A 12 28.23 15.69 -3.41
N GLU A 13 26.97 16.15 -3.44
CA GLU A 13 26.58 17.46 -2.88
C GLU A 13 26.82 17.54 -1.37
N LEU A 14 26.49 16.46 -0.62
CA LEU A 14 26.75 16.39 0.81
C LEU A 14 28.25 16.40 1.11
N SER A 15 29.03 15.58 0.41
CA SER A 15 30.48 15.53 0.57
C SER A 15 31.14 16.87 0.25
N LYS A 16 30.66 17.55 -0.80
CA LYS A 16 31.14 18.89 -1.17
C LYS A 16 30.80 19.92 -0.10
N SER A 17 29.56 19.93 0.40
CA SER A 17 29.16 20.85 1.48
C SER A 17 29.94 20.59 2.78
N LEU A 18 30.33 19.36 3.08
CA LEU A 18 31.16 19.05 4.25
C LEU A 18 32.61 19.47 4.04
N ALA A 19 33.16 19.29 2.83
CA ALA A 19 34.49 19.76 2.46
C ALA A 19 34.62 21.29 2.57
N ASP A 20 33.64 22.04 2.03
CA ASP A 20 33.61 23.50 2.13
C ASP A 20 33.64 23.97 3.61
N ARG A 21 32.97 23.23 4.52
CA ARG A 21 32.97 23.53 5.96
C ARG A 21 34.29 23.20 6.66
N VAL A 22 35.06 22.24 6.15
CA VAL A 22 36.42 21.95 6.61
C VAL A 22 37.36 23.05 6.16
N ASP A 23 37.27 23.46 4.90
CA ASP A 23 38.10 24.54 4.32
C ASP A 23 37.83 25.89 5.00
N GLU A 24 36.58 26.16 5.40
CA GLU A 24 36.20 27.33 6.21
C GLU A 24 36.69 27.25 7.68
N GLY A 25 37.31 26.15 8.10
CA GLY A 25 37.76 25.92 9.48
C GLY A 25 36.63 25.72 10.49
N ARG A 26 35.39 25.50 10.02
CA ARG A 26 34.20 25.30 10.88
C ARG A 26 34.08 23.86 11.37
N LEU A 27 34.70 22.91 10.66
CA LEU A 27 34.80 21.51 11.05
C LEU A 27 36.24 21.02 10.86
N THR A 28 36.68 20.08 11.70
CA THR A 28 37.86 19.28 11.37
C THR A 28 37.51 18.18 10.37
N SER A 29 38.49 17.66 9.64
CA SER A 29 38.28 16.52 8.73
C SER A 29 37.70 15.30 9.44
N VAL A 30 38.08 15.08 10.71
CA VAL A 30 37.53 14.00 11.55
C VAL A 30 36.05 14.23 11.87
N GLN A 31 35.67 15.47 12.20
CA GLN A 31 34.26 15.82 12.44
C GLN A 31 33.41 15.71 11.17
N ALA A 32 33.95 16.12 10.02
CA ALA A 32 33.26 16.01 8.74
C ALA A 32 33.01 14.55 8.35
N GLN A 33 34.00 13.67 8.53
CA GLN A 33 33.84 12.24 8.27
C GLN A 33 32.82 11.60 9.22
N ALA A 34 32.91 11.88 10.52
CA ALA A 34 31.95 11.35 11.50
C ALA A 34 30.52 11.81 11.22
N LEU A 35 30.32 13.06 10.79
CA LEU A 35 29.02 13.58 10.40
C LEU A 35 28.49 12.91 9.12
N GLN A 36 29.35 12.70 8.12
CA GLN A 36 29.00 11.97 6.91
C GLN A 36 28.54 10.54 7.21
N ASP A 37 29.29 9.83 8.05
CA ASP A 37 28.98 8.45 8.44
C ASP A 37 27.66 8.38 9.23
N ALA A 38 27.45 9.31 10.16
CA ALA A 38 26.19 9.41 10.92
C ALA A 38 24.98 9.65 9.99
N LEU A 39 25.10 10.52 8.99
CA LEU A 39 24.02 10.79 8.03
C LEU A 39 23.74 9.60 7.10
N ILE A 40 24.77 8.86 6.70
CA ILE A 40 24.60 7.61 5.93
C ILE A 40 23.89 6.57 6.79
N GLN A 41 24.32 6.39 8.03
CA GLN A 41 23.72 5.44 8.96
C GLN A 41 22.26 5.80 9.27
N GLU A 42 21.95 7.08 9.52
CA GLU A 42 20.59 7.57 9.72
C GLU A 42 19.69 7.20 8.53
N ARG A 43 20.16 7.41 7.29
CA ARG A 43 19.39 7.06 6.08
C ARG A 43 19.08 5.58 5.97
N GLU A 44 20.05 4.72 6.27
CA GLU A 44 19.84 3.26 6.26
C GLU A 44 18.87 2.84 7.37
N LEU A 45 18.98 3.41 8.57
CA LEU A 45 18.04 3.17 9.67
C LEU A 45 16.63 3.62 9.32
N LEU A 46 16.46 4.80 8.70
CA LEU A 46 15.17 5.29 8.23
C LEU A 46 14.57 4.39 7.15
N LYS A 47 15.39 3.84 6.25
CA LYS A 47 14.93 2.89 5.23
C LYS A 47 14.43 1.60 5.88
N SER A 48 15.20 1.04 6.81
CA SER A 48 14.81 -0.14 7.58
C SER A 48 13.54 0.10 8.37
N LEU A 49 13.43 1.24 9.06
CA LEU A 49 12.25 1.62 9.82
C LEU A 49 11.00 1.70 8.93
N ARG A 50 11.10 2.31 7.73
CA ARG A 50 9.98 2.35 6.78
C ARG A 50 9.55 0.95 6.36
N GLY A 51 10.49 0.08 5.99
CA GLY A 51 10.18 -1.29 5.59
C GLY A 51 9.54 -2.11 6.72
N SER A 52 10.07 -2.00 7.95
CA SER A 52 9.46 -2.64 9.12
C SER A 52 8.06 -2.09 9.42
N SER A 53 7.85 -0.79 9.25
CA SER A 53 6.56 -0.15 9.46
C SER A 53 5.52 -0.64 8.43
N GLU A 54 5.90 -0.71 7.15
CA GLU A 54 5.04 -1.25 6.08
C GLU A 54 4.58 -2.68 6.39
N ILE A 55 5.51 -3.57 6.76
CA ILE A 55 5.22 -4.93 7.19
C ILE A 55 4.26 -4.96 8.39
N LEU A 56 4.39 -4.03 9.34
CA LEU A 56 3.51 -3.96 10.49
C LEU A 56 2.08 -3.59 10.08
N GLY A 57 1.92 -2.59 9.20
CA GLY A 57 0.62 -2.20 8.65
C GLY A 57 -0.07 -3.36 7.92
N GLU A 58 0.69 -4.12 7.14
CA GLU A 58 0.17 -5.31 6.44
C GLU A 58 -0.30 -6.40 7.41
N ARG A 59 0.50 -6.70 8.44
CA ARG A 59 0.11 -7.67 9.47
C ARG A 59 -1.13 -7.23 10.23
N ALA A 60 -1.28 -5.94 10.50
CA ALA A 60 -2.47 -5.39 11.11
C ALA A 60 -3.71 -5.62 10.22
N ALA A 61 -3.59 -5.40 8.90
CA ALA A 61 -4.66 -5.70 7.96
C ALA A 61 -4.99 -7.21 7.94
N ASP A 62 -3.99 -8.09 7.92
CA ASP A 62 -4.19 -9.55 7.97
C ASP A 62 -4.92 -9.99 9.25
N VAL A 63 -4.59 -9.39 10.40
CA VAL A 63 -5.27 -9.65 11.68
C VAL A 63 -6.72 -9.18 11.64
N LEU A 64 -6.99 -8.00 11.07
CA LEU A 64 -8.34 -7.47 10.92
C LEU A 64 -9.20 -8.34 10.01
N MET A 65 -8.67 -8.76 8.85
CA MET A 65 -9.35 -9.66 7.92
C MET A 65 -9.72 -10.97 8.61
N ARG A 66 -8.78 -11.58 9.35
CA ARG A 66 -9.06 -12.80 10.13
C ARG A 66 -10.11 -12.55 11.22
N GLY A 67 -10.01 -11.44 11.94
CA GLY A 67 -10.98 -11.07 12.97
C GLY A 67 -12.39 -10.84 12.43
N ARG A 68 -12.52 -10.43 11.16
CA ARG A 68 -13.78 -10.26 10.44
C ARG A 68 -14.26 -11.54 9.74
N GLY A 69 -13.48 -12.62 9.75
CA GLY A 69 -13.80 -13.85 9.02
C GLY A 69 -13.71 -13.70 7.50
N GLU A 70 -12.95 -12.73 7.00
CA GLU A 70 -12.78 -12.46 5.59
C GLU A 70 -11.80 -13.45 4.92
N ILE A 71 -12.13 -13.85 3.70
CA ILE A 71 -11.25 -14.65 2.84
C ILE A 71 -10.25 -13.72 2.17
N SER A 72 -8.95 -13.97 2.35
CA SER A 72 -7.90 -13.19 1.68
C SER A 72 -7.81 -13.53 0.21
N LEU A 73 -8.01 -12.54 -0.66
CA LEU A 73 -8.03 -12.72 -2.10
C LEU A 73 -6.64 -13.02 -2.69
N PHE A 74 -5.57 -12.47 -2.10
CA PHE A 74 -4.20 -12.63 -2.59
C PHE A 74 -3.35 -13.63 -1.79
N GLY A 75 -3.94 -14.27 -0.77
CA GLY A 75 -3.21 -15.12 0.17
C GLY A 75 -2.03 -14.38 0.82
N ASN A 76 -0.92 -15.10 1.06
CA ASN A 76 0.33 -14.53 1.59
C ASN A 76 1.24 -13.91 0.51
N GLU A 77 0.82 -13.94 -0.77
CA GLU A 77 1.64 -13.50 -1.91
C GLU A 77 1.38 -12.04 -2.32
N ALA A 78 0.73 -11.25 -1.47
CA ALA A 78 0.64 -9.83 -1.68
C ALA A 78 2.06 -9.28 -1.82
N ARG A 79 2.39 -8.74 -3.00
CA ARG A 79 3.64 -8.01 -3.23
C ARG A 79 3.36 -6.55 -2.96
N PRO A 80 3.83 -5.99 -1.83
CA PRO A 80 3.62 -4.59 -1.50
C PRO A 80 4.41 -3.72 -2.49
N GLY A 81 3.81 -2.63 -2.92
CA GLY A 81 4.45 -1.70 -3.83
C GLY A 81 3.50 -0.61 -4.30
N ALA A 82 4.06 0.57 -4.55
CA ALA A 82 3.30 1.72 -5.00
C ALA A 82 2.47 1.40 -6.25
N GLY A 83 1.14 1.53 -6.16
CA GLY A 83 0.23 1.30 -7.28
C GLY A 83 -0.34 -0.12 -7.37
N HIS A 84 -0.19 -0.94 -6.32
CA HIS A 84 -0.88 -2.21 -6.17
C HIS A 84 -1.92 -2.16 -5.03
N LEU A 85 -2.82 -3.13 -4.99
CA LEU A 85 -3.72 -3.34 -3.86
C LEU A 85 -2.94 -4.07 -2.75
N ASP A 86 -2.91 -3.52 -1.54
CA ASP A 86 -2.10 -4.10 -0.44
C ASP A 86 -2.73 -5.40 0.08
N ARG A 87 -3.99 -5.32 0.54
CA ARG A 87 -4.77 -6.46 1.05
C ARG A 87 -6.23 -6.31 0.63
N VAL A 88 -6.84 -7.45 0.30
CA VAL A 88 -8.24 -7.52 -0.12
C VAL A 88 -8.89 -8.70 0.57
N GLY A 89 -9.93 -8.42 1.36
CA GLY A 89 -10.77 -9.40 2.02
C GLY A 89 -12.12 -9.54 1.34
N VAL A 90 -12.65 -10.76 1.32
CA VAL A 90 -13.97 -11.08 0.78
C VAL A 90 -14.82 -11.73 1.85
N THR A 91 -16.01 -11.20 2.08
CA THR A 91 -17.05 -11.83 2.90
C THR A 91 -18.10 -12.43 1.96
N LEU A 92 -18.49 -13.69 2.17
CA LEU A 92 -19.49 -14.35 1.34
C LEU A 92 -20.93 -14.04 1.77
N ASP A 93 -21.16 -13.76 3.06
CA ASP A 93 -22.49 -13.47 3.61
C ASP A 93 -22.45 -12.42 4.74
N PRO A 94 -23.04 -11.21 4.56
CA PRO A 94 -23.51 -10.70 3.27
C PRO A 94 -22.31 -10.46 2.31
N PRO A 95 -22.49 -10.66 0.99
CA PRO A 95 -21.43 -10.47 0.02
C PRO A 95 -20.79 -9.09 0.11
N SER A 96 -19.48 -9.03 0.34
CA SER A 96 -18.71 -7.78 0.28
C SER A 96 -17.23 -7.99 -0.01
N ILE A 97 -16.60 -6.95 -0.55
CA ILE A 97 -15.17 -6.84 -0.78
C ILE A 97 -14.67 -5.65 0.06
N THR A 98 -13.67 -5.89 0.89
CA THR A 98 -12.97 -4.83 1.61
C THR A 98 -11.54 -4.74 1.09
N VAL A 99 -11.17 -3.57 0.56
CA VAL A 99 -9.78 -3.25 0.25
C VAL A 99 -9.18 -2.54 1.44
N TYR A 100 -8.00 -2.96 1.86
CA TYR A 100 -7.26 -2.35 2.96
C TYR A 100 -6.04 -1.63 2.40
N GLU A 101 -5.95 -0.32 2.65
CA GLU A 101 -4.73 0.46 2.50
C GLU A 101 -3.92 0.31 3.79
N ALA A 102 -2.77 -0.35 3.74
CA ALA A 102 -1.95 -0.63 4.91
C ALA A 102 -0.85 0.42 5.05
N LYS A 103 -0.80 1.11 6.19
CA LYS A 103 0.23 2.10 6.52
C LYS A 103 0.91 1.75 7.84
N GLY A 104 2.22 1.93 7.86
CA GLY A 104 3.02 1.84 9.07
C GLY A 104 3.48 3.19 9.58
N GLY A 105 3.51 3.34 10.90
CA GLY A 105 4.04 4.53 11.58
C GLY A 105 3.40 5.81 11.08
N SER A 106 4.22 6.77 10.66
CA SER A 106 3.78 8.06 10.09
C SER A 106 3.64 8.04 8.56
N GLY A 107 3.41 6.86 7.97
CA GLY A 107 3.22 6.70 6.53
C GLY A 107 2.08 7.59 6.02
N ARG A 108 2.34 8.37 4.96
CA ARG A 108 1.34 9.24 4.34
C ARG A 108 0.62 8.54 3.19
N LEU A 109 -0.62 8.96 2.94
CA LEU A 109 -1.35 8.58 1.73
C LEU A 109 -0.65 9.13 0.49
N GLY A 110 -0.46 8.27 -0.50
CA GLY A 110 0.04 8.60 -1.81
C GLY A 110 -1.06 9.14 -2.74
N SER A 111 -0.67 9.44 -3.96
CA SER A 111 -1.57 9.87 -5.03
C SER A 111 -1.17 9.26 -6.37
N ALA A 112 -2.13 9.07 -7.27
CA ALA A 112 -1.87 8.65 -8.63
C ALA A 112 -2.75 9.39 -9.64
N GLN A 113 -2.25 9.55 -10.87
CA GLN A 113 -2.97 10.19 -11.97
C GLN A 113 -4.04 9.25 -12.55
N VAL A 114 -5.30 9.65 -12.55
CA VAL A 114 -6.42 8.99 -13.26
C VAL A 114 -6.85 9.94 -14.37
N ASN A 115 -6.70 9.53 -15.63
CA ASN A 115 -7.04 10.37 -16.79
C ASN A 115 -6.42 11.78 -16.77
N GLY A 116 -5.18 11.90 -16.25
CA GLY A 116 -4.47 13.18 -16.13
C GLY A 116 -4.84 14.03 -14.92
N VAL A 117 -5.76 13.56 -14.06
CA VAL A 117 -6.15 14.21 -12.80
C VAL A 117 -5.53 13.47 -11.62
N PRO A 118 -4.88 14.16 -10.66
CA PRO A 118 -4.32 13.52 -9.47
C PRO A 118 -5.45 13.13 -8.50
N HIS A 119 -5.48 11.87 -8.09
CA HIS A 119 -6.37 11.35 -7.04
C HIS A 119 -5.55 10.76 -5.90
N GLN A 120 -5.98 11.03 -4.67
CA GLN A 120 -5.35 10.48 -3.47
C GLN A 120 -5.81 9.04 -3.20
N GLN A 121 -4.95 8.24 -2.56
CA GLN A 121 -5.37 7.02 -1.87
C GLN A 121 -6.57 7.30 -0.96
N GLY A 122 -7.51 6.36 -0.90
CA GLY A 122 -8.79 6.53 -0.20
C GLY A 122 -9.94 7.09 -1.04
N THR A 123 -9.70 7.52 -2.28
CA THR A 123 -10.79 7.98 -3.17
C THR A 123 -11.29 6.87 -4.09
N GLY A 124 -12.56 6.96 -4.51
CA GLY A 124 -13.16 6.00 -5.45
C GLY A 124 -12.39 5.89 -6.78
N PRO A 125 -12.11 6.99 -7.50
CA PRO A 125 -11.35 6.93 -8.76
C PRO A 125 -9.96 6.31 -8.62
N TYR A 126 -9.30 6.52 -7.47
CA TYR A 126 -8.02 5.88 -7.19
C TYR A 126 -8.17 4.37 -7.03
N LEU A 127 -9.16 3.93 -6.24
CA LEU A 127 -9.42 2.51 -6.01
C LEU A 127 -9.83 1.79 -7.31
N GLU A 128 -10.73 2.39 -8.10
CA GLU A 128 -11.13 1.88 -9.41
C GLU A 128 -9.89 1.65 -10.30
N LYS A 129 -9.01 2.65 -10.40
CA LYS A 129 -7.76 2.50 -11.14
C LYS A 129 -6.91 1.34 -10.64
N LEU A 130 -6.79 1.12 -9.33
CA LEU A 130 -6.03 0.01 -8.78
C LEU A 130 -6.66 -1.34 -9.14
N MET A 131 -7.98 -1.49 -8.97
CA MET A 131 -8.68 -2.73 -9.30
C MET A 131 -8.60 -3.06 -10.79
N THR A 132 -8.78 -2.07 -11.67
CA THR A 132 -8.69 -2.26 -13.13
C THR A 132 -7.28 -2.59 -13.60
N ARG A 133 -6.26 -1.99 -12.98
CA ARG A 133 -4.85 -2.22 -13.39
C ARG A 133 -4.20 -3.42 -12.72
N ASN A 134 -4.85 -4.03 -11.73
CA ASN A 134 -4.33 -5.20 -11.06
C ASN A 134 -4.86 -6.47 -11.74
N PRO A 135 -4.08 -7.13 -12.63
CA PRO A 135 -4.54 -8.31 -13.34
C PRO A 135 -4.87 -9.47 -12.39
N ARG A 136 -4.30 -9.49 -11.18
CA ARG A 136 -4.57 -10.52 -10.18
C ARG A 136 -5.95 -10.36 -9.53
N PHE A 137 -6.52 -9.15 -9.51
CA PHE A 137 -7.76 -8.89 -8.79
C PHE A 137 -8.95 -9.64 -9.39
N VAL A 138 -9.14 -9.52 -10.70
CA VAL A 138 -10.24 -10.20 -11.42
C VAL A 138 -10.04 -11.72 -11.38
N GLN A 139 -8.81 -12.18 -11.66
CA GLN A 139 -8.52 -13.61 -11.66
C GLN A 139 -8.74 -14.24 -10.28
N ALA A 140 -8.24 -13.62 -9.21
CA ALA A 140 -8.40 -14.18 -7.88
C ALA A 140 -9.86 -14.18 -7.40
N LEU A 141 -10.69 -13.23 -7.84
CA LEU A 141 -12.13 -13.28 -7.57
C LEU A 141 -12.81 -14.43 -8.32
N ALA A 142 -12.44 -14.65 -9.58
CA ALA A 142 -12.94 -15.78 -10.36
C ALA A 142 -12.52 -17.12 -9.71
N ASP A 143 -11.24 -17.28 -9.37
CA ASP A 143 -10.70 -18.47 -8.69
C ASP A 143 -11.40 -18.71 -7.34
N LEU A 144 -11.72 -17.64 -6.60
CA LEU A 144 -12.45 -17.75 -5.35
C LEU A 144 -13.88 -18.26 -5.58
N ILE A 145 -14.59 -17.72 -6.56
CA ILE A 145 -15.95 -18.16 -6.90
C ILE A 145 -15.95 -19.62 -7.34
N GLU A 146 -15.03 -20.00 -8.22
CA GLU A 146 -14.88 -21.37 -8.70
C GLU A 146 -14.56 -22.34 -7.54
N SER A 147 -13.59 -22.00 -6.70
CA SER A 147 -13.16 -22.87 -5.59
C SER A 147 -14.21 -23.02 -4.47
N LYS A 148 -15.09 -22.04 -4.30
CA LYS A 148 -16.16 -22.05 -3.30
C LYS A 148 -17.49 -22.59 -3.82
N GLY A 149 -17.69 -22.64 -5.14
CA GLY A 149 -18.91 -23.16 -5.76
C GLY A 149 -20.16 -22.52 -5.18
N ASP A 150 -21.10 -23.34 -4.72
CA ASP A 150 -22.39 -22.90 -4.18
C ASP A 150 -22.26 -21.94 -2.98
N GLU A 151 -21.20 -22.05 -2.16
CA GLU A 151 -20.95 -21.12 -1.05
C GLU A 151 -20.74 -19.68 -1.54
N ALA A 152 -20.24 -19.49 -2.77
CA ALA A 152 -20.02 -18.19 -3.38
C ALA A 152 -21.13 -17.75 -4.34
N ALA A 153 -22.26 -18.47 -4.41
CA ALA A 153 -23.37 -18.11 -5.32
C ALA A 153 -23.90 -16.69 -5.07
N GLY A 154 -24.02 -16.29 -3.80
CA GLY A 154 -24.43 -14.93 -3.42
C GLY A 154 -23.40 -13.87 -3.84
N LEU A 155 -22.11 -14.18 -3.74
CA LEU A 155 -21.03 -13.31 -4.21
C LEU A 155 -21.09 -13.12 -5.73
N ALA A 156 -21.19 -14.21 -6.49
CA ALA A 156 -21.28 -14.17 -7.95
C ALA A 156 -22.51 -13.39 -8.43
N GLN A 157 -23.66 -13.58 -7.78
CA GLN A 157 -24.87 -12.82 -8.07
C GLN A 157 -24.70 -11.33 -7.78
N ALA A 158 -24.18 -10.98 -6.61
CA ALA A 158 -23.97 -9.59 -6.21
C ALA A 158 -23.00 -8.85 -7.15
N LEU A 159 -21.96 -9.54 -7.65
CA LEU A 159 -21.04 -9.01 -8.64
C LEU A 159 -21.74 -8.76 -9.99
N ARG A 160 -22.52 -9.72 -10.50
CA ARG A 160 -23.26 -9.59 -11.76
C ARG A 160 -24.29 -8.46 -11.72
N GLU A 161 -24.96 -8.28 -10.58
CA GLU A 161 -25.97 -7.23 -10.40
C GLU A 161 -25.36 -5.86 -10.05
N GLY A 162 -24.05 -5.78 -9.80
CA GLY A 162 -23.39 -4.55 -9.33
C GLY A 162 -23.83 -4.11 -7.94
N LYS A 163 -24.28 -5.05 -7.09
CA LYS A 163 -24.80 -4.81 -5.73
C LYS A 163 -23.88 -5.25 -4.61
N ILE A 164 -22.68 -5.72 -4.96
CA ILE A 164 -21.67 -6.12 -3.98
C ILE A 164 -21.29 -4.93 -3.08
N GLY A 165 -21.21 -5.17 -1.77
CA GLY A 165 -20.69 -4.16 -0.85
C GLY A 165 -19.20 -3.95 -1.09
N LEU A 166 -18.78 -2.74 -1.44
CA LEU A 166 -17.36 -2.41 -1.63
C LEU A 166 -16.92 -1.42 -0.55
N ASN A 167 -15.94 -1.82 0.24
CA ASN A 167 -15.35 -1.02 1.31
C ASN A 167 -13.89 -0.69 0.99
N TYR A 168 -13.44 0.47 1.47
CA TYR A 168 -12.03 0.86 1.43
C TYR A 168 -11.62 1.38 2.81
N ASP A 169 -10.82 0.60 3.52
CA ASP A 169 -10.40 0.88 4.88
C ASP A 169 -8.90 1.25 4.90
N LEU A 170 -8.54 2.30 5.64
CA LEU A 170 -7.17 2.58 6.03
C LEU A 170 -6.86 1.84 7.32
N VAL A 171 -5.79 1.07 7.31
CA VAL A 171 -5.21 0.41 8.47
C VAL A 171 -3.88 1.06 8.77
N GLN A 172 -3.74 1.64 9.96
CA GLN A 172 -2.53 2.30 10.39
C GLN A 172 -1.97 1.63 11.63
N ALA A 173 -0.81 0.98 11.50
CA ALA A 173 -0.14 0.38 12.64
C ALA A 173 0.90 1.35 13.23
N HIS A 174 0.76 1.63 14.52
CA HIS A 174 1.63 2.52 15.27
C HIS A 174 2.76 1.76 15.99
N PRO A 175 3.92 2.38 16.25
CA PRO A 175 5.07 1.71 16.88
C PRO A 175 4.82 1.24 18.32
N ASP A 176 3.83 1.81 19.01
CA ASP A 176 3.38 1.41 20.35
C ASP A 176 2.49 0.16 20.34
N GLY A 177 2.13 -0.34 19.16
CA GLY A 177 1.29 -1.51 18.96
C GLY A 177 -0.18 -1.20 18.68
N ASP A 178 -0.57 0.08 18.71
CA ASP A 178 -1.94 0.48 18.39
C ASP A 178 -2.23 0.33 16.90
N ILE A 179 -3.44 -0.09 16.57
CA ILE A 179 -3.94 -0.21 15.20
C ILE A 179 -5.09 0.78 15.02
N GLY A 180 -4.84 1.83 14.26
CA GLY A 180 -5.88 2.72 13.74
C GLY A 180 -6.61 2.06 12.57
N LEU A 181 -7.94 2.16 12.57
CA LEU A 181 -8.79 1.72 11.48
C LEU A 181 -9.77 2.85 11.14
N SER A 182 -9.77 3.29 9.89
CA SER A 182 -10.74 4.29 9.41
C SER A 182 -11.26 3.91 8.03
N ARG A 183 -12.57 3.99 7.84
CA ARG A 183 -13.19 3.78 6.52
C ARG A 183 -13.13 5.05 5.70
N PHE A 184 -12.68 4.94 4.46
CA PHE A 184 -12.77 6.03 3.50
C PHE A 184 -14.19 6.23 2.99
N VAL A 185 -14.53 7.49 2.72
CA VAL A 185 -15.75 7.84 1.98
C VAL A 185 -15.41 7.91 0.50
N MET A 186 -16.02 7.04 -0.29
CA MET A 186 -15.79 6.96 -1.73
C MET A 186 -16.90 7.69 -2.48
N ASP A 187 -16.67 8.96 -2.79
CA ASP A 187 -17.56 9.77 -3.62
C ASP A 187 -16.76 10.42 -4.78
N PRO A 188 -16.97 10.02 -6.05
CA PRO A 188 -17.92 9.00 -6.49
C PRO A 188 -17.49 7.58 -6.08
N ALA A 189 -18.46 6.67 -6.01
CA ALA A 189 -18.18 5.26 -5.78
C ALA A 189 -17.38 4.66 -6.96
N PRO A 190 -16.37 3.83 -6.69
CA PRO A 190 -15.61 3.15 -7.74
C PRO A 190 -16.46 2.11 -8.46
N LYS A 191 -16.17 1.91 -9.75
CA LYS A 191 -16.71 0.77 -10.50
C LYS A 191 -15.78 -0.43 -10.36
N LEU A 192 -16.36 -1.61 -10.13
CA LEU A 192 -15.61 -2.85 -10.23
C LEU A 192 -15.30 -3.17 -11.70
N PRO A 193 -14.11 -3.76 -11.98
CA PRO A 193 -13.83 -4.30 -13.31
C PRO A 193 -14.82 -5.42 -13.63
N GLU A 194 -15.11 -5.61 -14.92
CA GLU A 194 -15.91 -6.76 -15.38
C GLU A 194 -15.21 -8.07 -14.99
N ILE A 195 -15.99 -8.98 -14.41
CA ILE A 195 -15.52 -10.32 -14.05
C ILE A 195 -16.09 -11.28 -15.08
N PRO A 196 -15.25 -12.08 -15.78
CA PRO A 196 -15.71 -13.07 -16.75
C PRO A 196 -16.79 -13.96 -16.15
N HIS A 197 -17.88 -14.18 -16.87
CA HIS A 197 -19.05 -14.91 -16.39
C HIS A 197 -19.03 -16.42 -16.69
N ASP A 198 -17.97 -16.89 -17.36
CA ASP A 198 -17.86 -18.26 -17.91
C ASP A 198 -16.78 -19.09 -17.18
N CYS A 199 -16.76 -19.04 -15.84
CA CYS A 199 -15.97 -19.96 -15.01
C CYS A 199 -16.89 -21.04 -14.42
#